data_AF-A0A8H4B997-F1
#
_entry.id   AF-A0A8H4B997-F1
#
_cell.length_a   1.000
_cell.length_b   1.000
_cell.length_c   1.000
_cell.angle_alpha   90.00
_cell.angle_beta   90.00
_cell.angle_gamma   90.00
#
_symmetry.space_group_name_H-M   'P 1'
#
loop_
_entity.id
_entity.type
_entity.pdbx_description
1 polymer ?
#
loop_
_entity_poly.entity_id
_entity_poly.type
_entity_poly.pdbx_seq_one_letter_code
_entity_poly.pdbx_strand_id
1 'polypeptide(L)' 'EEEDDDPYNARIEKTGCYQENEDLQLCFFDTKDWRKCKKEMQAFRACFIRN' A
#
# COMPACT_ATOMS: atom_id res chain seq x y z
N GLU A 1 -13.30 -23.31 -0.43
CA GLU A 1 -12.79 -22.24 -1.30
C GLU A 1 -11.39 -21.97 -0.80
N GLU A 2 -10.39 -22.45 -1.54
CA GLU A 2 -9.00 -22.08 -1.24
C GLU A 2 -8.90 -20.60 -1.63
N GLU A 3 -9.00 -19.72 -0.63
CA GLU A 3 -8.60 -18.32 -0.73
C GLU A 3 -7.08 -18.34 -0.99
N ASP A 4 -6.70 -18.55 -2.25
CA ASP A 4 -5.34 -18.29 -2.70
C ASP A 4 -5.15 -16.79 -2.53
N ASP A 5 -4.45 -16.41 -1.46
CA ASP A 5 -4.12 -15.02 -1.15
C ASP A 5 -3.68 -14.34 -2.44
N ASP A 6 -4.38 -13.26 -2.84
CA ASP A 6 -4.07 -12.53 -4.06
C ASP A 6 -2.55 -12.36 -4.16
N PRO A 7 -1.89 -12.87 -5.22
CA PRO A 7 -0.44 -12.77 -5.38
C PRO A 7 0.08 -11.34 -5.20
N TYR A 8 -0.74 -10.33 -5.45
CA TYR A 8 -0.46 -8.94 -5.11
C TYR A 8 -0.40 -8.71 -3.59
N ASN A 9 -1.44 -9.06 -2.84
CA ASN A 9 -1.49 -8.90 -1.37
C ASN A 9 -0.35 -9.66 -0.70
N ALA A 10 -0.14 -10.94 -1.07
CA ALA A 10 0.95 -11.76 -0.53
C ALA A 10 2.34 -11.15 -0.78
N ARG A 11 2.53 -10.41 -1.89
CA ARG A 11 3.78 -9.69 -2.16
C ARG A 11 3.91 -8.43 -1.31
N ILE A 12 2.83 -7.69 -1.10
CA ILE A 12 2.84 -6.50 -0.26
C ILE A 12 3.08 -6.88 1.21
N GLU A 13 2.45 -7.92 1.73
CA GLU A 13 2.67 -8.39 3.11
C GLU A 13 4.14 -8.75 3.39
N LYS A 14 4.79 -9.41 2.42
CA LYS A 14 6.23 -9.75 2.50
C LYS A 14 7.16 -8.54 2.59
N THR A 15 6.68 -7.34 2.23
CA THR A 15 7.48 -6.10 2.31
C THR A 15 7.54 -5.53 3.74
N GLY A 16 6.64 -5.97 4.62
CA GLY A 16 6.47 -5.37 5.95
C GLY A 16 5.89 -3.94 5.93
N CYS A 17 5.40 -3.49 4.77
CA CYS A 17 4.82 -2.15 4.54
C CYS A 17 3.35 -2.22 4.07
N TYR A 18 2.62 -3.24 4.52
CA TYR A 18 1.25 -3.48 4.11
C TYR A 18 0.32 -2.34 4.51
N GLN A 19 0.43 -1.85 5.75
CA GLN A 19 -0.43 -0.77 6.24
C GLN A 19 -0.24 0.50 5.42
N GLU A 20 1.00 0.89 5.13
CA GLU A 20 1.26 2.09 4.33
C GLU A 20 0.81 1.93 2.87
N ASN A 21 0.79 0.71 2.33
CA ASN A 21 0.18 0.43 1.03
C ASN A 21 -1.34 0.58 1.08
N GLU A 22 -1.99 0.03 2.10
CA GLU A 22 -3.44 0.11 2.29
C GLU A 22 -3.90 1.57 2.41
N ASP A 23 -3.24 2.35 3.25
CA ASP A 23 -3.53 3.79 3.44
C ASP A 23 -3.42 4.56 2.10
N LEU A 24 -2.41 4.22 1.30
CA LEU A 24 -2.21 4.80 -0.02
C LEU A 24 -3.33 4.41 -1.00
N GLN A 25 -3.75 3.14 -1.02
CA GLN A 25 -4.87 2.67 -1.84
C GLN A 25 -6.20 3.33 -1.42
N LEU A 26 -6.46 3.46 -0.12
CA LEU A 26 -7.65 4.13 0.42
C LEU A 26 -7.69 5.60 0.02
N CYS A 27 -6.56 6.32 0.13
CA CYS A 27 -6.52 7.71 -0.33
C CYS A 27 -6.83 7.84 -1.83
N PHE A 28 -6.27 6.96 -2.68
CA PHE A 28 -6.61 6.97 -4.09
C PHE A 28 -8.05 6.56 -4.34
N PHE A 29 -8.59 5.63 -3.57
CA PHE A 29 -9.98 5.24 -3.67
C PHE A 29 -10.92 6.43 -3.42
N ASP A 30 -10.63 7.25 -2.41
CA ASP A 30 -11.43 8.42 -2.06
C ASP A 30 -11.26 9.58 -3.04
N THR A 31 -10.00 9.86 -3.41
CA THR A 31 -9.67 11.07 -4.18
C THR A 31 -9.70 10.85 -5.69
N LYS A 32 -9.51 9.60 -6.13
CA LYS A 32 -9.19 9.19 -7.50
C LYS A 32 -8.01 9.97 -8.12
N ASP A 33 -7.13 10.54 -7.28
CA ASP A 33 -6.00 11.37 -7.70
C ASP A 33 -4.79 11.18 -6.79
N TRP A 34 -3.81 10.44 -7.28
CA TRP A 34 -2.55 10.16 -6.62
C TRP A 34 -1.78 11.40 -6.16
N ARG A 35 -1.95 12.55 -6.82
CA ARG A 35 -1.27 13.81 -6.43
C ARG A 35 -1.77 14.35 -5.10
N LYS A 36 -3.00 14.00 -4.70
CA LYS A 36 -3.60 14.35 -3.41
C LYS A 36 -3.12 13.43 -2.28
N CYS A 37 -2.56 12.27 -2.62
CA CYS A 37 -2.07 11.24 -1.67
C CYS A 37 -0.57 11.34 -1.39
N LYS A 38 -0.01 12.55 -1.45
CA LYS A 38 1.45 12.76 -1.33
C LYS A 38 1.98 12.28 0.03
N LYS A 39 1.18 12.43 1.09
CA LYS A 39 1.56 12.02 2.45
C LYS A 39 1.67 10.50 2.55
N GLU A 40 0.67 9.79 2.04
CA GLU A 40 0.58 8.33 2.02
C GLU A 40 1.69 7.74 1.14
N MET A 41 1.97 8.36 -0.01
CA MET A 41 3.09 7.96 -0.87
C MET A 41 4.44 8.10 -0.15
N GLN A 42 4.63 9.18 0.62
CA GLN A 42 5.87 9.39 1.37
C GLN A 42 6.01 8.38 2.51
N ALA A 43 4.91 8.05 3.21
CA ALA A 43 4.90 7.04 4.26
C ALA A 43 5.26 5.65 3.70
N PHE A 44 4.61 5.25 2.60
CA PHE A 44 4.88 3.99 1.92
C PHE A 44 6.35 3.88 1.47
N ARG A 45 6.88 4.94 0.84
CA ARG A 45 8.29 4.99 0.45
C ARG A 45 9.25 4.94 1.63
N ALA A 46 8.93 5.63 2.73
CA ALA A 46 9.77 5.62 3.92
C ALA A 46 9.84 4.23 4.56
N CYS A 47 8.71 3.51 4.61
CA CYS A 47 8.70 2.13 5.06
C CYS A 47 9.57 1.23 4.16
N PHE A 48 9.41 1.34 2.84
CA PHE A 48 10.19 0.58 1.86
C PHE A 48 11.71 0.83 1.90
N ILE A 49 12.16 1.98 2.39
CA ILE A 49 13.60 2.27 2.56
C ILE A 49 14.13 1.69 3.87
N ARG A 50 13.26 1.53 4.87
CA ARG A 50 13.63 1.06 6.21
C ARG A 50 13.73 -0.47 6.28
N ASN A 51 12.95 -1.18 5.46
CA ASN A 51 12.90 -2.64 5.37
C ASN A 51 13.73 -3.15 4.19
#